data_AF-A0A381TYU5-F1
#
_entry.id   AF-A0A381TYU5-F1
#
_cell.length_a   1.000
_cell.length_b   1.000
_cell.length_c   1.000
_cell.angle_alpha   90.00
_cell.angle_beta   90.00
_cell.angle_gamma   90.00
#
_symmetry.space_group_name_H-M   'P 1'
#
loop_
_entity.id
_entity.type
_entity.pdbx_description
1 polymer ?
#
loop_
_entity_poly.entity_id
_entity_poly.type
_entity_poly.pdbx_seq_one_letter_code
_entity_poly.pdbx_strand_id
1 'polypeptide(L)'
;MIMKRGQRILFLTVVVQWAILTRVLSQAHWETAIYAEDTWYYFVGTIAPPANWYSLDFDQNNWSSGQGGFGYADGDDNTTIPNTLSVFFR
;
A
#
# COMPACT_ATOMS: atom_id res chain seq x y z
N MET A 1 -6.01 -4.46 56.19
CA MET A 1 -5.56 -3.09 56.57
C MET A 1 -6.42 -2.08 55.80
N ILE A 2 -7.12 -1.17 56.47
CA ILE A 2 -8.04 -0.21 55.81
C ILE A 2 -7.22 0.97 55.26
N MET A 3 -7.26 1.19 53.95
CA MET A 3 -6.60 2.34 53.31
C MET A 3 -7.35 3.65 53.59
N LYS A 4 -6.61 4.71 53.92
CA LYS A 4 -7.12 6.07 54.13
C LYS A 4 -7.57 6.69 52.80
N ARG A 5 -8.53 7.62 52.84
CA ARG A 5 -9.13 8.27 51.65
C ARG A 5 -8.08 8.84 50.68
N GLY A 6 -7.04 9.51 51.18
CA GLY A 6 -5.96 10.04 50.34
C GLY A 6 -5.15 8.95 49.62
N GLN A 7 -4.92 7.80 50.27
CA GLN A 7 -4.23 6.66 49.67
C GLN A 7 -5.07 6.01 48.56
N ARG A 8 -6.40 5.98 48.71
CA ARG A 8 -7.31 5.46 47.67
C ARG A 8 -7.32 6.35 46.42
N ILE A 9 -7.32 7.67 46.60
CA ILE A 9 -7.28 8.63 45.48
C ILE A 9 -5.96 8.50 44.72
N LEU A 10 -4.84 8.48 45.43
CA LEU A 10 -3.52 8.32 44.82
C LEU A 10 -3.43 7.00 44.02
N PHE A 11 -3.91 5.90 44.61
CA PHE A 11 -3.93 4.60 43.95
C PHE A 11 -4.77 4.61 42.67
N LEU A 12 -5.98 5.19 42.72
CA LEU A 12 -6.84 5.32 41.54
C LEU A 12 -6.20 6.19 40.46
N THR A 13 -5.55 7.30 40.82
CA THR A 13 -4.87 8.15 39.84
C THR A 13 -3.70 7.44 39.17
N VAL A 14 -2.94 6.63 39.91
CA VAL A 14 -1.83 5.83 39.36
C VAL A 14 -2.35 4.76 38.40
N VAL A 15 -3.43 4.06 38.78
CA VAL A 15 -4.07 3.05 37.92
C VAL A 15 -4.61 3.67 36.63
N VAL A 16 -5.24 4.84 36.73
CA VAL A 16 -5.77 5.56 35.56
C VAL A 16 -4.64 6.07 34.66
N GLN A 17 -3.58 6.66 35.22
CA GLN A 17 -2.42 7.11 34.44
C GLN A 17 -1.73 5.94 33.73
N TRP A 18 -1.60 4.79 34.40
CA TRP A 18 -1.03 3.58 33.81
C TRP A 18 -1.91 3.03 32.68
N ALA A 19 -3.24 3.04 32.85
CA ALA A 19 -4.17 2.61 31.82
C ALA A 19 -4.14 3.52 30.57
N ILE A 20 -3.92 4.82 30.73
CA ILE A 20 -3.88 5.80 29.61
C ILE A 20 -2.54 5.75 28.85
N LEU A 21 -1.42 5.44 29.52
CA LEU A 21 -0.08 5.39 28.91
C LEU A 21 0.19 4.17 28.02
N THR A 22 -0.68 3.15 28.02
CA THR A 22 -0.43 1.88 27.28
C THR A 22 -0.91 1.88 25.82
N ARG A 23 -1.44 2.99 25.31
CA ARG A 23 -2.18 3.01 24.04
C ARG A 23 -1.52 3.81 22.91
N VAL A 24 -0.19 3.74 22.78
CA VAL A 24 0.51 4.21 21.57
C VAL A 24 1.54 3.17 21.15
N LEU A 25 1.08 2.08 20.53
CA LEU A 25 1.93 1.19 19.76
C LEU A 25 1.79 1.59 18.29
N SER A 26 2.89 1.84 17.60
CA SER A 26 2.89 1.91 16.13
C SER A 26 2.37 0.58 15.56
N GLN A 27 1.67 0.60 14.43
CA GLN A 27 1.32 -0.65 13.73
C GLN A 27 2.60 -1.46 13.49
N ALA A 28 2.60 -2.73 13.90
CA ALA A 28 3.75 -3.64 13.78
C ALA A 28 3.77 -4.37 12.43
N HIS A 29 2.86 -4.03 11.52
CA HIS A 29 2.74 -4.61 10.19
C HIS A 29 2.80 -3.54 9.12
N TRP A 30 3.25 -3.95 7.94
CA TRP A 30 3.18 -3.13 6.74
C TRP A 30 1.79 -3.28 6.12
N GLU A 31 1.16 -2.16 5.77
CA GLU A 31 -0.05 -2.12 4.95
C GLU A 31 0.34 -1.60 3.57
N THR A 32 -0.24 -2.17 2.52
CA THR A 32 -0.13 -1.63 1.17
C THR A 32 -1.50 -1.58 0.52
N ALA A 33 -1.75 -0.52 -0.23
CA ALA A 33 -2.95 -0.44 -1.07
C ALA A 33 -2.80 -1.27 -2.36
N ILE A 34 -1.56 -1.60 -2.74
CA ILE A 34 -1.21 -2.23 -4.00
C ILE A 34 -0.08 -3.24 -3.77
N TYR A 35 -0.23 -4.46 -4.27
CA TYR A 35 0.81 -5.49 -4.22
C TYR A 35 1.68 -5.47 -5.48
N ALA A 36 2.92 -5.95 -5.35
CA ALA A 36 3.82 -6.10 -6.49
C ALA A 36 3.23 -7.01 -7.59
N GLU A 37 2.37 -7.93 -7.17
CA GLU A 37 1.71 -8.93 -8.01
C GLU A 37 0.26 -8.55 -8.38
N ASP A 38 -0.15 -7.30 -8.17
CA ASP A 38 -1.45 -6.85 -8.65
C ASP A 38 -1.48 -6.84 -10.19
N THR A 39 -2.67 -7.04 -10.75
CA THR A 39 -2.88 -7.02 -12.20
C THR A 39 -3.14 -5.60 -12.67
N TRP A 40 -2.40 -5.17 -13.68
CA TRP A 40 -2.48 -3.84 -14.28
C TRP A 40 -2.97 -3.91 -15.70
N TYR A 41 -3.64 -2.86 -16.17
CA TYR A 41 -3.68 -2.58 -17.59
C TYR A 41 -2.40 -1.84 -17.98
N TYR A 42 -1.80 -2.21 -19.09
CA TYR A 42 -0.53 -1.64 -19.52
C TYR A 42 -0.45 -1.37 -21.01
N PHE A 43 0.32 -0.34 -21.34
CA PHE A 43 0.63 0.05 -22.71
C PHE A 43 2.15 0.10 -22.90
N VAL A 44 2.65 -0.68 -23.86
CA VAL A 44 4.06 -0.66 -24.25
C VAL A 44 4.32 0.58 -25.10
N GLY A 45 5.16 1.49 -24.61
CA GLY A 45 5.39 2.82 -25.19
C GLY A 45 6.27 2.83 -26.44
N THR A 46 5.91 2.07 -27.47
CA THR A 46 6.52 2.19 -28.81
C THR A 46 6.09 3.49 -29.51
N ILE A 47 4.96 4.07 -29.08
CA ILE A 47 4.46 5.40 -29.42
C ILE A 47 3.91 6.07 -28.15
N ALA A 48 3.62 7.37 -28.21
CA ALA A 48 2.93 8.04 -27.12
C ALA A 48 1.50 7.46 -26.93
N PRO A 49 1.05 7.22 -25.69
CA PRO A 49 -0.34 6.82 -25.42
C PRO A 49 -1.29 7.98 -25.75
N PRO A 50 -2.62 7.73 -25.81
CA PRO A 50 -3.61 8.80 -25.97
C PRO A 50 -3.42 9.92 -24.94
N ALA A 51 -3.58 11.17 -25.34
CA ALA A 51 -3.26 12.33 -24.50
C ALA A 51 -4.08 12.41 -23.19
N ASN A 52 -5.18 11.67 -23.09
CA ASN A 52 -6.06 11.61 -21.92
C ASN A 52 -5.91 10.31 -21.09
N TRP A 53 -4.85 9.50 -21.31
CA TRP A 53 -4.69 8.19 -20.67
C TRP A 53 -4.73 8.22 -19.13
N TYR A 54 -4.31 9.33 -18.53
CA TYR A 54 -4.27 9.54 -17.08
C TYR A 54 -5.63 9.99 -16.49
N SER A 55 -6.65 10.21 -17.33
CA SER A 55 -7.99 10.60 -16.86
C SER A 55 -8.71 9.43 -16.19
N LEU A 56 -9.53 9.73 -15.17
CA LEU A 56 -10.37 8.75 -14.49
C LEU A 56 -11.35 8.05 -15.45
N ASP A 57 -11.84 8.78 -16.47
CA ASP A 57 -12.80 8.27 -17.44
C ASP A 57 -12.14 7.63 -18.68
N PHE A 58 -10.81 7.47 -18.69
CA PHE A 58 -10.11 6.83 -19.80
C PHE A 58 -10.52 5.35 -19.94
N ASP A 59 -10.82 4.93 -21.17
CA ASP A 59 -11.10 3.53 -21.48
C ASP A 59 -9.80 2.79 -21.86
N GLN A 60 -9.40 1.87 -20.99
CA GLN A 60 -8.20 1.05 -21.13
C GLN A 60 -8.45 -0.30 -21.82
N ASN A 61 -9.62 -0.54 -22.41
CA ASN A 61 -9.95 -1.83 -23.07
C ASN A 61 -9.00 -2.22 -24.20
N ASN A 62 -8.28 -1.26 -24.78
CA ASN A 62 -7.27 -1.51 -25.83
C ASN A 62 -5.85 -1.72 -25.26
N TRP A 63 -5.67 -1.64 -23.95
CA TRP A 63 -4.41 -1.93 -23.27
C TRP A 63 -4.35 -3.42 -22.93
N SER A 64 -3.14 -3.96 -22.93
CA SER A 64 -2.93 -5.33 -22.46
C SER A 64 -3.12 -5.40 -20.94
N SER A 65 -3.30 -6.59 -20.37
CA SER A 65 -3.36 -6.78 -18.93
C SER A 65 -2.38 -7.87 -18.48
N GLY A 66 -1.72 -7.63 -17.35
CA GLY A 66 -0.66 -8.49 -16.84
C GLY A 66 -0.37 -8.21 -15.37
N GLN A 67 0.20 -9.21 -14.70
CA GLN A 67 0.61 -9.12 -13.32
C GLN A 67 1.87 -8.22 -13.18
N GLY A 68 1.98 -7.46 -12.10
CA GLY A 68 3.23 -6.74 -11.81
C GLY A 68 4.43 -7.69 -11.66
N GLY A 69 5.64 -7.16 -11.80
CA GLY A 69 6.83 -7.94 -12.17
C GLY A 69 7.05 -7.90 -13.69
N PHE A 70 7.14 -6.69 -14.24
CA PHE A 70 7.33 -6.46 -15.68
C PHE A 70 8.81 -6.46 -16.03
N GLY A 71 9.17 -7.16 -17.10
CA GLY A 71 10.54 -7.14 -17.61
C GLY A 71 10.74 -7.88 -18.93
N TYR A 72 11.98 -8.29 -19.16
CA TYR A 72 12.48 -8.73 -20.48
C TYR A 72 12.84 -10.22 -20.54
N ALA A 73 12.17 -11.04 -19.74
CA ALA A 73 12.32 -12.49 -19.64
C ALA A 73 13.69 -12.96 -19.14
N ASP A 74 14.24 -12.31 -18.11
CA ASP A 74 15.50 -12.73 -17.46
C ASP A 74 15.31 -13.75 -16.33
N GLY A 75 14.06 -14.07 -15.98
CA GLY A 75 13.71 -15.28 -15.22
C GLY A 75 12.90 -15.05 -13.95
N ASP A 76 12.57 -13.81 -13.61
CA ASP A 76 11.73 -13.46 -12.45
C ASP A 76 10.54 -12.53 -12.80
N ASP A 77 10.27 -12.32 -14.08
CA ASP A 77 9.14 -11.53 -14.57
C ASP A 77 7.83 -12.33 -14.54
N ASN A 78 6.78 -11.77 -13.92
CA ASN A 78 5.43 -12.29 -14.11
C ASN A 78 4.80 -11.81 -15.42
N THR A 79 5.20 -10.63 -15.93
CA THR A 79 4.77 -10.11 -17.23
C THR A 79 5.98 -9.76 -18.10
N THR A 80 6.26 -10.61 -19.08
CA THR A 80 7.27 -10.31 -20.10
C THR A 80 6.74 -9.35 -21.16
N ILE A 81 7.51 -8.31 -21.47
CA ILE A 81 7.23 -7.35 -22.54
C ILE A 81 8.42 -7.24 -23.52
N PRO A 82 8.20 -6.75 -24.75
CA PRO A 82 9.30 -6.37 -25.63
C PRO A 82 10.16 -5.25 -25.03
N ASN A 83 11.45 -5.23 -25.36
CA ASN A 83 12.35 -4.15 -24.94
C ASN A 83 11.83 -2.79 -25.44
N THR A 84 11.65 -1.85 -24.50
CA THR A 84 11.04 -0.54 -24.74
C THR A 84 11.69 0.52 -23.85
N LEU A 85 11.55 1.79 -24.23
CA LEU A 85 11.98 2.91 -23.39
C LEU A 85 10.98 3.23 -22.28
N SER A 86 9.72 2.88 -22.48
CA SER A 86 8.66 3.21 -21.53
C SER A 86 7.50 2.21 -21.56
N VAL A 87 6.85 2.09 -20.40
CA VAL A 87 5.61 1.34 -20.18
C VAL A 87 4.72 2.20 -19.30
N PHE A 88 3.43 2.23 -19.62
CA PHE A 88 2.42 2.97 -18.86
C PHE A 88 1.49 1.97 -18.17
N PHE A 89 1.13 2.22 -16.91
CA PHE A 89 0.26 1.37 -16.10
C PHE A 89 -1.01 2.12 -15.69
N ARG A 90 -2.13 1.39 -15.58
CA ARG A 90 -3.42 1.87 -15.12
C ARG A 90 -4.21 0.79 -14.39
#